data_AF-A2SQ21-F1
#
_entry.id   AF-A2SQ21-F1
#
_cell.length_a   1.000
_cell.length_b   1.000
_cell.length_c   1.000
_cell.angle_alpha   90.00
_cell.angle_beta   90.00
_cell.angle_gamma   90.00
#
_symmetry.space_group_name_H-M   'P 1'
#
loop_
_entity.id
_entity.type
_entity.pdbx_description
1 polymer ?
#
loop_
_entity_poly.entity_id
_entity_poly.type
_entity_poly.pdbx_seq_one_letter_code
_entity_poly.pdbx_strand_id
1 'polypeptide(L)'
;MIGNSHIRKIILASIILISLLLVGAGSAAFAENGPFPGTEDVFLKISNDVRFDNTGNNTYYLPTSLGTESMHISESSQKSSSNPAVVTNNQSGTFYVYETGGAGYIDDVVLMVGVSGDISDDFKIKISSSGYVWEPVAQNSFKSLDFASVATYKTNAISTSFDKSDLLYGPVSLRPADAAGLTFYPTQTTNEKFYVMLVDLDVGTCTIANGNLINNGCAEIDYEISGVTGEVTFIPYGYRDIPKNDPKQVLGWTAASTEGITVECTDTPVTEPTKSPISAFLIIAGIMGSAYLVARRK
;
A
#
# COMPACT_ATOMS: atom_id res chain seq x y z
N MET A 1 44.85 -38.32 29.69
CA MET A 1 44.42 -36.94 29.38
C MET A 1 43.90 -36.89 27.94
N ILE A 2 42.68 -37.37 27.72
CA ILE A 2 41.98 -37.33 26.41
C ILE A 2 40.55 -36.98 26.80
N GLY A 3 40.11 -35.73 26.62
CA GLY A 3 38.77 -35.33 27.06
C GLY A 3 38.35 -33.92 26.66
N ASN A 4 39.29 -32.97 26.60
CA ASN A 4 38.94 -31.56 26.35
C ASN A 4 38.86 -31.16 24.87
N SER A 5 39.44 -31.92 23.94
CA SER A 5 39.44 -31.54 22.51
C SER A 5 38.13 -31.89 21.79
N HIS A 6 37.48 -32.99 22.17
CA HIS A 6 36.21 -33.42 21.56
C HIS A 6 35.03 -32.57 22.03
N ILE A 7 34.99 -32.20 23.32
CA ILE A 7 33.94 -31.36 23.89
C ILE A 7 33.97 -29.94 23.29
N ARG A 8 35.17 -29.36 23.08
CA ARG A 8 35.31 -28.06 22.42
C ARG A 8 34.85 -28.06 20.96
N LYS A 9 35.08 -29.15 20.21
CA LYS A 9 34.63 -29.29 18.82
C LYS A 9 33.11 -29.43 18.72
N ILE A 10 32.49 -30.14 19.67
CA ILE A 10 31.03 -30.29 19.74
C ILE A 10 30.37 -28.95 20.08
N ILE A 11 30.88 -28.21 21.07
CA ILE A 11 30.34 -26.90 21.45
C ILE A 11 30.48 -25.88 20.29
N LEU A 12 31.61 -25.87 19.58
CA LEU A 12 31.82 -24.96 18.45
C LEU A 12 30.91 -25.30 17.26
N ALA A 13 30.69 -26.59 16.98
CA ALA A 13 29.74 -27.05 15.96
C ALA A 13 28.28 -26.71 16.31
N SER A 14 27.90 -26.81 17.59
CA SER A 14 26.56 -26.42 18.06
C SER A 14 26.32 -24.92 17.97
N ILE A 15 27.32 -24.09 18.26
CA ILE A 15 27.20 -22.62 18.11
C ILE A 15 27.06 -22.26 16.62
N ILE A 16 27.83 -22.86 15.72
CA ILE A 16 27.72 -22.60 14.28
C ILE A 16 26.36 -23.06 13.72
N LEU A 17 25.82 -24.19 14.21
CA LEU A 17 24.51 -24.68 13.78
C LEU A 17 23.34 -23.83 14.31
N ILE A 18 23.46 -23.26 15.52
CA ILE A 18 22.50 -22.31 16.08
C ILE A 18 22.60 -20.96 15.34
N SER A 19 23.81 -20.49 15.01
CA SER A 19 23.99 -19.28 14.20
C SER A 19 23.49 -19.42 12.77
N LEU A 20 23.51 -20.63 12.19
CA LEU A 20 22.91 -20.91 10.87
C LEU A 20 21.38 -21.00 10.90
N LEU A 21 20.78 -21.28 12.06
CA LEU A 21 19.31 -21.28 12.25
C LEU A 21 18.73 -19.88 12.54
N LEU A 22 19.58 -18.89 12.81
CA LEU A 22 19.21 -17.48 13.02
C LEU A 22 19.37 -16.61 11.76
N VAL A 23 19.83 -17.17 10.64
CA VAL A 23 19.88 -16.47 9.36
C VAL A 23 18.75 -17.01 8.48
N GLY A 24 17.68 -16.23 8.37
CA GLY A 24 16.69 -16.41 7.31
C GLY A 24 15.35 -17.01 7.74
N ALA A 25 14.73 -16.47 8.78
CA ALA A 25 13.29 -16.21 8.66
C ALA A 25 13.16 -14.91 7.87
N GLY A 26 13.36 -14.98 6.55
CA GLY A 26 12.83 -13.91 5.71
C GLY A 26 11.34 -13.86 6.00
N SER A 27 10.82 -12.69 6.40
CA SER A 27 9.38 -12.48 6.53
C SER A 27 8.74 -13.11 5.30
N ALA A 28 7.91 -14.14 5.51
CA ALA A 28 7.15 -14.69 4.41
C ALA A 28 6.42 -13.52 3.74
N ALA A 29 6.59 -13.35 2.43
CA ALA A 29 5.85 -12.34 1.71
C ALA A 29 4.36 -12.59 2.00
N PHE A 30 3.70 -11.60 2.60
CA PHE A 30 2.31 -11.73 3.03
C PHE A 30 1.32 -11.23 1.97
N ALA A 31 1.80 -10.54 0.94
CA ALA A 31 0.99 -10.13 -0.20
C ALA A 31 0.50 -11.34 -0.99
N GLU A 32 -0.82 -11.49 -1.10
CA GLU A 32 -1.48 -12.64 -1.73
C GLU A 32 -1.03 -12.84 -3.19
N ASN A 33 -0.88 -11.74 -3.94
CA ASN A 33 -0.55 -11.81 -5.37
C ASN A 33 0.96 -11.82 -5.65
N GLY A 34 1.80 -11.71 -4.62
CA GLY A 34 3.25 -11.51 -4.78
C GLY A 34 3.57 -10.19 -5.52
N PRO A 35 4.72 -10.10 -6.22
CA PRO A 35 5.04 -8.94 -7.05
C PRO A 35 4.02 -8.71 -8.17
N PHE A 36 3.95 -7.49 -8.71
CA PHE A 36 3.11 -7.21 -9.88
C PHE A 36 3.41 -8.19 -11.04
N PRO A 37 2.38 -8.64 -11.78
CA PRO A 37 2.57 -9.59 -12.89
C PRO A 37 3.35 -9.00 -14.07
N GLY A 38 3.48 -7.68 -14.12
CA GLY A 38 4.17 -6.90 -15.13
C GLY A 38 4.07 -5.40 -14.82
N THR A 39 4.77 -4.57 -15.60
CA THR A 39 4.77 -3.10 -15.42
C THR A 39 3.83 -2.37 -16.38
N GLU A 40 3.34 -3.05 -17.40
CA GLU A 40 2.30 -2.63 -18.35
C GLU A 40 1.69 -3.88 -19.00
N ASP A 41 0.56 -3.74 -19.71
CA ASP A 41 -0.23 -4.85 -20.25
C ASP A 41 -0.66 -5.86 -19.17
N VAL A 42 -1.26 -5.33 -18.09
CA VAL A 42 -1.61 -6.10 -16.90
C VAL A 42 -2.97 -5.73 -16.34
N PHE A 43 -3.64 -6.71 -15.74
CA PHE A 43 -4.80 -6.48 -14.88
C PHE A 43 -4.34 -6.34 -13.43
N LEU A 44 -4.69 -5.21 -12.82
CA LEU A 44 -4.36 -4.89 -11.43
C LEU A 44 -5.60 -5.07 -10.57
N LYS A 45 -5.48 -5.87 -9.52
CA LYS A 45 -6.50 -6.10 -8.50
C LYS A 45 -6.59 -4.89 -7.60
N ILE A 46 -7.84 -4.50 -7.31
CA ILE A 46 -8.16 -3.38 -6.44
C ILE A 46 -8.61 -3.92 -5.07
N SER A 47 -8.24 -3.21 -4.01
CA SER A 47 -8.37 -3.64 -2.61
C SER A 47 -9.74 -3.31 -2.02
N ASN A 48 -10.57 -2.59 -2.77
CA ASN A 48 -11.99 -2.37 -2.52
C ASN A 48 -12.82 -2.67 -3.77
N ASP A 49 -14.15 -2.57 -3.62
CA ASP A 49 -15.06 -2.65 -4.76
C ASP A 49 -14.76 -1.54 -5.76
N VAL A 50 -14.67 -1.92 -7.04
CA VAL A 50 -14.38 -0.97 -8.12
C VAL A 50 -15.67 -0.34 -8.63
N ARG A 51 -15.60 0.95 -8.97
CA ARG A 51 -16.73 1.67 -9.55
C ARG A 51 -17.09 1.15 -10.95
N PHE A 52 -16.09 0.74 -11.72
CA PHE A 52 -16.25 0.26 -13.10
C PHE A 52 -15.77 -1.19 -13.27
N ASP A 53 -16.53 -2.17 -12.74
CA ASP A 53 -16.17 -3.61 -12.79
C ASP A 53 -16.43 -4.26 -14.16
N ASN A 54 -15.75 -3.75 -15.19
CA ASN A 54 -15.89 -4.25 -16.56
C ASN A 54 -15.31 -5.67 -16.75
N THR A 55 -14.48 -6.13 -15.81
CA THR A 55 -13.83 -7.45 -15.82
C THR A 55 -14.59 -8.49 -14.98
N GLY A 56 -15.51 -8.06 -14.11
CA GLY A 56 -16.29 -8.92 -13.23
C GLY A 56 -15.48 -9.53 -12.07
N ASN A 57 -14.32 -8.95 -11.75
CA ASN A 57 -13.41 -9.49 -10.75
C ASN A 57 -12.64 -8.41 -9.98
N ASN A 58 -13.14 -7.17 -9.91
CA ASN A 58 -12.50 -6.03 -9.24
C ASN A 58 -11.06 -5.79 -9.73
N THR A 59 -10.86 -5.79 -11.05
CA THR A 59 -9.58 -5.45 -11.65
C THR A 59 -9.71 -4.33 -12.67
N TYR A 60 -8.66 -3.51 -12.76
CA TYR A 60 -8.48 -2.56 -13.84
C TYR A 60 -7.34 -2.96 -14.76
N TYR A 61 -7.54 -2.74 -16.05
CA TYR A 61 -6.54 -3.03 -17.08
C TYR A 61 -5.63 -1.82 -17.28
N LEU A 62 -4.32 -2.01 -17.09
CA LEU A 62 -3.25 -1.09 -17.46
C LEU A 62 -2.60 -1.59 -18.76
N PRO A 63 -2.96 -1.04 -19.94
CA PRO A 63 -2.32 -1.41 -21.20
C PRO A 63 -0.93 -0.80 -21.35
N THR A 64 -0.25 -1.20 -22.42
CA THR A 64 1.01 -0.62 -22.89
C THR A 64 0.88 0.88 -23.23
N SER A 65 1.81 1.70 -22.72
CA SER A 65 2.06 3.07 -23.20
C SER A 65 0.88 4.07 -23.18
N LEU A 66 0.12 4.19 -22.09
CA LEU A 66 -0.99 5.16 -21.97
C LEU A 66 -0.63 6.59 -21.53
N GLY A 67 0.66 6.91 -21.53
CA GLY A 67 1.14 8.22 -21.10
C GLY A 67 1.32 8.28 -19.59
N THR A 68 2.54 8.57 -19.19
CA THR A 68 2.90 8.96 -17.84
C THR A 68 2.68 10.47 -17.67
N GLU A 69 2.62 10.97 -16.43
CA GLU A 69 2.77 12.39 -16.08
C GLU A 69 1.57 13.32 -16.37
N SER A 70 0.37 12.79 -16.56
CA SER A 70 -0.84 13.64 -16.67
C SER A 70 -1.62 13.76 -15.36
N MET A 71 -1.43 12.83 -14.43
CA MET A 71 -1.98 12.90 -13.08
C MET A 71 -0.98 13.55 -12.15
N HIS A 72 -1.49 14.26 -11.16
CA HIS A 72 -0.72 14.96 -10.15
C HIS A 72 -1.33 14.77 -8.77
N ILE A 73 -0.50 14.89 -7.75
CA ILE A 73 -0.88 14.84 -6.34
C ILE A 73 -0.27 16.04 -5.60
N SER A 74 -1.01 16.64 -4.68
CA SER A 74 -0.58 17.86 -3.97
C SER A 74 -1.27 18.05 -2.63
N GLU A 75 -0.64 18.79 -1.71
CA GLU A 75 -1.29 19.30 -0.50
C GLU A 75 -2.26 20.48 -0.79
N SER A 76 -2.36 20.92 -2.04
CA SER A 76 -3.22 22.03 -2.48
C SER A 76 -4.15 21.62 -3.61
N SER A 77 -5.39 22.13 -3.58
CA SER A 77 -6.34 21.97 -4.69
C SER A 77 -6.02 22.87 -5.89
N GLN A 78 -4.99 23.71 -5.82
CA GLN A 78 -4.54 24.52 -6.95
C GLN A 78 -3.74 23.66 -7.92
N LYS A 79 -4.26 23.54 -9.15
CA LYS A 79 -3.65 22.69 -10.17
C LYS A 79 -2.38 23.31 -10.74
N SER A 80 -1.31 22.53 -10.77
CA SER A 80 -0.03 22.83 -11.42
C SER A 80 0.40 21.65 -12.29
N SER A 81 1.01 21.93 -13.44
CA SER A 81 1.60 20.90 -14.32
C SER A 81 2.97 20.40 -13.83
N SER A 82 3.40 20.87 -12.66
CA SER A 82 4.62 20.44 -11.99
C SER A 82 4.37 20.50 -10.49
N ASN A 83 4.47 19.35 -9.82
CA ASN A 83 4.29 19.25 -8.38
C ASN A 83 5.43 18.45 -7.75
N PRO A 84 6.41 19.11 -7.10
CA PRO A 84 7.49 18.40 -6.44
C PRO A 84 6.94 17.41 -5.41
N ALA A 85 7.58 16.24 -5.30
CA ALA A 85 7.25 15.29 -4.25
C ALA A 85 7.33 15.94 -2.85
N VAL A 86 6.37 15.59 -2.00
CA VAL A 86 6.28 16.04 -0.62
C VAL A 86 6.67 14.87 0.29
N VAL A 87 7.53 15.14 1.26
CA VAL A 87 7.82 14.23 2.37
C VAL A 87 7.33 14.88 3.65
N THR A 88 6.56 14.15 4.44
CA THR A 88 5.95 14.62 5.68
C THR A 88 6.00 13.56 6.77
N ASN A 89 5.88 13.97 8.03
CA ASN A 89 5.80 13.06 9.17
C ASN A 89 4.38 13.04 9.78
N ASN A 90 3.44 13.72 9.12
CA ASN A 90 2.05 13.75 9.54
C ASN A 90 1.38 12.46 9.08
N GLN A 91 1.13 11.55 10.02
CA GLN A 91 0.41 10.29 9.76
C GLN A 91 -1.09 10.48 9.52
N SER A 92 -1.58 11.73 9.51
CA SER A 92 -2.92 12.07 9.06
C SER A 92 -2.90 13.39 8.33
N GLY A 93 -3.70 13.53 7.28
CA GLY A 93 -3.82 14.78 6.55
C GLY A 93 -4.72 14.66 5.33
N THR A 94 -4.68 15.71 4.51
CA THR A 94 -5.47 15.83 3.29
C THR A 94 -4.56 16.15 2.13
N PHE A 95 -4.80 15.52 1.00
CA PHE A 95 -4.20 15.89 -0.27
C PHE A 95 -5.22 15.86 -1.41
N TYR A 96 -4.82 16.38 -2.55
CA TYR A 96 -5.64 16.53 -3.72
C TYR A 96 -4.99 15.85 -4.92
N VAL A 97 -5.81 15.17 -5.71
CA VAL A 97 -5.39 14.53 -6.96
C VAL A 97 -6.12 15.19 -8.13
N TYR A 98 -5.38 15.49 -9.19
CA TYR A 98 -5.93 16.12 -10.37
C TYR A 98 -5.19 15.74 -11.66
N GLU A 99 -5.83 16.01 -12.80
CA GLU A 99 -5.24 15.84 -14.14
C GLU A 99 -5.00 17.19 -14.80
N THR A 100 -3.88 17.33 -15.52
CA THR A 100 -3.58 18.52 -16.36
C THR A 100 -3.48 18.20 -17.86
N GLY A 101 -3.72 16.94 -18.24
CA GLY A 101 -3.70 16.50 -19.63
C GLY A 101 -4.80 17.11 -20.50
N GLY A 102 -4.68 16.88 -21.82
CA GLY A 102 -5.53 17.54 -22.82
C GLY A 102 -7.01 17.13 -22.79
N ALA A 103 -7.33 15.97 -22.20
CA ALA A 103 -8.71 15.52 -22.02
C ALA A 103 -9.45 16.41 -21.01
N GLY A 104 -8.78 16.82 -19.94
CA GLY A 104 -9.35 17.66 -18.89
C GLY A 104 -10.27 16.92 -17.94
N TYR A 105 -10.21 15.57 -17.91
CA TYR A 105 -10.96 14.77 -16.95
C TYR A 105 -10.41 13.35 -16.80
N ILE A 106 -10.81 12.72 -15.70
CA ILE A 106 -10.63 11.31 -15.34
C ILE A 106 -11.93 10.87 -14.67
N ASP A 107 -12.52 9.77 -15.16
CA ASP A 107 -13.84 9.31 -14.69
C ASP A 107 -13.76 8.76 -13.26
N ASP A 108 -12.64 8.10 -12.92
CA ASP A 108 -12.33 7.63 -11.57
C ASP A 108 -10.83 7.68 -11.26
N VAL A 109 -10.49 8.04 -10.03
CA VAL A 109 -9.12 8.06 -9.53
C VAL A 109 -8.84 6.77 -8.76
N VAL A 110 -7.77 6.09 -9.15
CA VAL A 110 -7.24 4.94 -8.41
C VAL A 110 -5.98 5.36 -7.69
N LEU A 111 -5.98 5.21 -6.37
CA LEU A 111 -4.85 5.55 -5.51
C LEU A 111 -4.03 4.30 -5.22
N MET A 112 -2.79 4.27 -5.68
CA MET A 112 -1.80 3.31 -5.23
C MET A 112 -1.19 3.78 -3.91
N VAL A 113 -1.13 2.88 -2.94
CA VAL A 113 -0.47 3.10 -1.66
C VAL A 113 0.65 2.08 -1.51
N GLY A 114 1.89 2.55 -1.46
CA GLY A 114 3.06 1.73 -1.17
C GLY A 114 3.47 1.88 0.29
N VAL A 115 3.72 0.76 0.97
CA VAL A 115 4.13 0.70 2.37
C VAL A 115 5.47 -0.02 2.47
N SER A 116 6.46 0.64 3.07
CA SER A 116 7.83 0.13 3.26
C SER A 116 8.21 0.20 4.74
N GLY A 117 9.09 -0.71 5.18
CA GLY A 117 9.57 -0.80 6.56
C GLY A 117 8.89 -1.90 7.39
N ASP A 118 8.81 -1.67 8.69
CA ASP A 118 8.28 -2.62 9.66
C ASP A 118 6.75 -2.45 9.79
N ILE A 119 6.00 -3.30 9.09
CA ILE A 119 4.53 -3.30 9.05
C ILE A 119 3.99 -4.25 10.13
N SER A 120 3.41 -3.67 11.20
CA SER A 120 2.82 -4.44 12.30
C SER A 120 1.54 -5.16 11.87
N ASP A 121 1.11 -6.17 12.65
CA ASP A 121 -0.16 -6.87 12.38
C ASP A 121 -1.39 -5.99 12.66
N ASP A 122 -1.22 -4.92 13.45
CA ASP A 122 -2.24 -3.90 13.71
C ASP A 122 -2.19 -2.75 12.69
N PHE A 123 -1.44 -2.90 11.58
CA PHE A 123 -1.38 -1.90 10.51
C PHE A 123 -2.79 -1.53 10.04
N LYS A 124 -3.04 -0.23 9.99
CA LYS A 124 -4.27 0.33 9.47
C LYS A 124 -4.01 1.64 8.76
N ILE A 125 -4.64 1.79 7.60
CA ILE A 125 -4.76 3.05 6.90
C ILE A 125 -6.23 3.31 6.61
N LYS A 126 -6.74 4.46 7.07
CA LYS A 126 -8.07 4.95 6.70
C LYS A 126 -7.93 5.92 5.54
N ILE A 127 -8.71 5.71 4.50
CA ILE A 127 -8.79 6.61 3.34
C ILE A 127 -10.24 7.05 3.18
N SER A 128 -10.45 8.36 3.06
CA SER A 128 -11.75 8.92 2.66
C SER A 128 -11.56 9.80 1.44
N SER A 129 -12.48 9.73 0.49
CA SER A 129 -12.42 10.51 -0.75
C SER A 129 -13.63 11.44 -0.87
N SER A 130 -13.41 12.62 -1.44
CA SER A 130 -14.48 13.53 -1.85
C SER A 130 -14.17 14.10 -3.23
N GLY A 131 -15.17 14.25 -4.08
CA GLY A 131 -14.94 14.64 -5.46
C GLY A 131 -16.18 14.56 -6.33
N TYR A 132 -16.02 14.86 -7.62
CA TYR A 132 -17.13 14.83 -8.57
C TYR A 132 -17.32 13.44 -9.16
N VAL A 133 -18.59 13.07 -9.34
CA VAL A 133 -19.03 11.83 -9.98
C VAL A 133 -20.00 12.19 -11.10
N TRP A 134 -19.84 11.56 -12.25
CA TRP A 134 -20.69 11.73 -13.43
C TRP A 134 -20.77 10.40 -14.21
N GLU A 135 -21.77 10.29 -15.09
CA GLU A 135 -21.84 9.19 -16.05
C GLU A 135 -20.77 9.39 -17.14
N PRO A 136 -19.90 8.41 -17.43
CA PRO A 136 -18.85 8.58 -18.42
C PRO A 136 -19.38 8.99 -19.80
N VAL A 137 -18.68 9.91 -20.43
CA VAL A 137 -18.99 10.36 -21.80
C VAL A 137 -17.75 10.27 -22.67
N ALA A 138 -17.97 10.22 -23.99
CA ALA A 138 -16.87 10.34 -24.94
C ALA A 138 -16.11 11.67 -24.74
N GLN A 139 -14.78 11.60 -24.77
CA GLN A 139 -13.90 12.76 -24.50
C GLN A 139 -14.22 14.01 -25.35
N ASN A 140 -14.63 13.84 -26.61
CA ASN A 140 -14.99 14.99 -27.47
C ASN A 140 -16.24 15.74 -26.99
N SER A 141 -17.07 15.12 -26.14
CA SER A 141 -18.29 15.69 -25.59
C SER A 141 -18.11 16.24 -24.18
N PHE A 142 -17.09 15.79 -23.44
CA PHE A 142 -16.89 16.16 -22.03
C PHE A 142 -16.82 17.68 -21.83
N LYS A 143 -16.01 18.39 -22.63
CA LYS A 143 -15.84 19.85 -22.53
C LYS A 143 -17.10 20.66 -22.89
N SER A 144 -18.06 20.04 -23.57
CA SER A 144 -19.35 20.64 -23.91
C SER A 144 -20.47 20.25 -22.95
N LEU A 145 -20.20 19.41 -21.94
CA LEU A 145 -21.20 19.06 -20.94
C LEU A 145 -21.60 20.31 -20.16
N ASP A 146 -22.89 20.44 -19.90
CA ASP A 146 -23.38 21.24 -18.80
C ASP A 146 -23.05 20.51 -17.49
N PHE A 147 -21.79 20.60 -17.07
CA PHE A 147 -21.25 19.79 -15.99
C PHE A 147 -22.03 19.95 -14.69
N ALA A 148 -22.58 21.14 -14.44
CA ALA A 148 -23.39 21.42 -13.26
C ALA A 148 -24.70 20.63 -13.19
N SER A 149 -25.26 20.19 -14.33
CA SER A 149 -26.49 19.40 -14.36
C SER A 149 -26.27 17.89 -14.41
N VAL A 150 -25.06 17.43 -14.74
CA VAL A 150 -24.74 15.99 -14.91
C VAL A 150 -23.77 15.43 -13.87
N ALA A 151 -23.00 16.29 -13.19
CA ALA A 151 -22.04 15.87 -12.19
C ALA A 151 -22.54 16.21 -10.77
N THR A 152 -22.29 15.30 -9.84
CA THR A 152 -22.59 15.48 -8.42
C THR A 152 -21.30 15.46 -7.62
N TYR A 153 -21.10 16.43 -6.73
CA TYR A 153 -20.01 16.36 -5.76
C TYR A 153 -20.43 15.43 -4.62
N LYS A 154 -19.68 14.35 -4.42
CA LYS A 154 -19.85 13.43 -3.30
C LYS A 154 -18.82 13.74 -2.22
N THR A 155 -19.29 13.93 -1.00
CA THR A 155 -18.45 13.93 0.21
C THR A 155 -18.38 12.51 0.76
N ASN A 156 -17.18 12.03 1.13
CA ASN A 156 -16.96 10.67 1.61
C ASN A 156 -17.52 9.61 0.65
N ALA A 157 -17.18 9.72 -0.64
CA ALA A 157 -17.56 8.75 -1.66
C ALA A 157 -17.07 7.34 -1.27
N ILE A 158 -15.82 7.26 -0.78
CA ILE A 158 -15.40 6.18 0.11
C ILE A 158 -15.00 6.74 1.49
N SER A 159 -15.11 5.91 2.52
CA SER A 159 -14.50 6.12 3.84
C SER A 159 -14.23 4.75 4.45
N THR A 160 -13.07 4.20 4.11
CA THR A 160 -12.75 2.79 4.33
C THR A 160 -11.43 2.66 5.08
N SER A 161 -11.36 1.71 5.99
CA SER A 161 -10.10 1.31 6.62
C SER A 161 -9.58 0.05 5.96
N PHE A 162 -8.32 0.11 5.55
CA PHE A 162 -7.56 -1.00 5.01
C PHE A 162 -6.55 -1.49 6.04
N ASP A 163 -6.27 -2.78 6.03
CA ASP A 163 -5.32 -3.44 6.91
C ASP A 163 -4.22 -4.16 6.12
N LYS A 164 -3.42 -4.95 6.82
CA LYS A 164 -2.27 -5.64 6.24
C LYS A 164 -2.66 -6.64 5.14
N SER A 165 -3.87 -7.19 5.19
CA SER A 165 -4.37 -8.13 4.17
C SER A 165 -4.76 -7.45 2.86
N ASP A 166 -5.03 -6.14 2.90
CA ASP A 166 -5.34 -5.34 1.71
C ASP A 166 -4.08 -4.97 0.91
N LEU A 167 -2.88 -5.21 1.44
CA LEU A 167 -1.63 -5.05 0.71
C LEU A 167 -1.43 -6.22 -0.27
N LEU A 168 -2.15 -6.14 -1.39
CA LEU A 168 -2.31 -7.19 -2.38
C LEU A 168 -1.03 -7.57 -3.12
N TYR A 169 -0.08 -6.65 -3.26
CA TYR A 169 1.16 -6.85 -4.01
C TYR A 169 2.40 -6.61 -3.16
N GLY A 170 3.50 -7.26 -3.50
CA GLY A 170 4.79 -7.03 -2.86
C GLY A 170 5.56 -8.31 -2.56
N PRO A 171 6.83 -8.19 -2.14
CA PRO A 171 7.62 -6.96 -2.17
C PRO A 171 7.98 -6.53 -3.61
N VAL A 172 7.87 -5.24 -3.91
CA VAL A 172 8.19 -4.64 -5.23
C VAL A 172 9.07 -3.40 -5.08
N SER A 173 9.90 -3.09 -6.08
CA SER A 173 10.73 -1.86 -6.10
C SER A 173 10.32 -0.87 -7.19
N LEU A 174 9.42 -1.26 -8.09
CA LEU A 174 8.92 -0.41 -9.16
C LEU A 174 7.41 -0.59 -9.25
N ARG A 175 6.73 0.48 -9.61
CA ARG A 175 5.29 0.48 -9.86
C ARG A 175 4.99 0.36 -11.36
N PRO A 176 3.87 -0.29 -11.73
CA PRO A 176 3.41 -0.35 -13.11
C PRO A 176 3.14 1.04 -13.67
N ALA A 177 3.62 1.34 -14.86
CA ALA A 177 3.41 2.61 -15.54
C ALA A 177 3.72 2.48 -17.04
N ASP A 178 4.92 1.99 -17.35
CA ASP A 178 5.41 1.71 -18.69
C ASP A 178 6.29 0.44 -18.70
N ALA A 179 6.92 0.14 -19.84
CA ALA A 179 7.80 -1.01 -20.01
C ALA A 179 8.95 -1.09 -18.98
N ALA A 180 9.44 0.05 -18.47
CA ALA A 180 10.52 0.10 -17.49
C ALA A 180 10.01 0.10 -16.04
N GLY A 181 8.77 0.52 -15.83
CA GLY A 181 8.23 0.83 -14.52
C GLY A 181 8.81 2.13 -13.95
N LEU A 182 8.17 2.66 -12.92
CA LEU A 182 8.62 3.89 -12.26
C LEU A 182 8.97 3.63 -10.80
N THR A 183 9.83 4.48 -10.23
CA THR A 183 9.97 4.56 -8.77
C THR A 183 8.68 5.11 -8.14
N PHE A 184 8.48 4.82 -6.88
CA PHE A 184 7.36 5.32 -6.07
C PHE A 184 7.53 6.80 -5.76
N TYR A 185 8.78 7.26 -5.54
CA TYR A 185 9.12 8.67 -5.29
C TYR A 185 10.55 8.98 -5.77
N PRO A 186 10.98 10.26 -5.81
CA PRO A 186 12.20 10.66 -6.55
C PRO A 186 13.51 10.19 -5.93
N THR A 187 13.57 10.08 -4.60
CA THR A 187 14.77 9.72 -3.84
C THR A 187 14.83 8.24 -3.46
N GLN A 188 13.96 7.42 -4.04
CA GLN A 188 13.86 6.00 -3.75
C GLN A 188 15.19 5.28 -4.07
N THR A 189 15.67 4.45 -3.16
CA THR A 189 16.85 3.63 -3.39
C THR A 189 16.51 2.29 -4.05
N THR A 190 17.49 1.63 -4.67
CA THR A 190 17.28 0.33 -5.34
C THR A 190 16.94 -0.81 -4.39
N ASN A 191 17.23 -0.64 -3.11
CA ASN A 191 17.05 -1.67 -2.08
C ASN A 191 15.69 -1.57 -1.38
N GLU A 192 15.02 -0.42 -1.47
CA GLU A 192 13.68 -0.25 -0.93
C GLU A 192 12.68 -1.18 -1.61
N LYS A 193 11.79 -1.73 -0.80
CA LYS A 193 10.72 -2.63 -1.21
C LYS A 193 9.42 -2.18 -0.57
N PHE A 194 8.37 -2.19 -1.37
CA PHE A 194 7.04 -1.81 -0.97
C PHE A 194 6.11 -3.01 -1.04
N TYR A 195 5.21 -3.08 -0.07
CA TYR A 195 3.94 -3.78 -0.17
C TYR A 195 2.89 -2.78 -0.62
N VAL A 196 2.00 -3.17 -1.52
CA VAL A 196 1.17 -2.24 -2.27
C VAL A 196 -0.27 -2.67 -2.28
N MET A 197 -1.14 -1.69 -2.08
CA MET A 197 -2.56 -1.78 -2.34
C MET A 197 -2.97 -0.74 -3.39
N LEU A 198 -4.02 -1.02 -4.16
CA LEU A 198 -4.68 -0.06 -5.03
C LEU A 198 -6.09 0.17 -4.53
N VAL A 199 -6.53 1.42 -4.49
CA VAL A 199 -7.83 1.83 -3.96
C VAL A 199 -8.58 2.63 -5.01
N ASP A 200 -9.75 2.16 -5.41
CA ASP A 200 -10.71 2.93 -6.20
C ASP A 200 -11.35 3.98 -5.30
N LEU A 201 -11.29 5.26 -5.67
CA LEU A 201 -11.75 6.36 -4.83
C LEU A 201 -13.23 6.72 -5.06
N ASP A 202 -13.94 6.07 -5.97
CA ASP A 202 -15.31 6.37 -6.41
C ASP A 202 -15.54 7.83 -6.86
N VAL A 203 -14.47 8.54 -7.24
CA VAL A 203 -14.52 9.96 -7.66
C VAL A 203 -13.53 10.25 -8.77
N GLY A 204 -13.95 11.14 -9.68
CA GLY A 204 -13.11 11.62 -10.77
C GLY A 204 -12.49 13.00 -10.48
N THR A 205 -11.59 13.42 -11.38
CA THR A 205 -11.08 14.81 -11.46
C THR A 205 -11.47 15.42 -12.78
N CYS A 206 -11.72 16.74 -12.83
CA CYS A 206 -12.02 17.44 -14.06
C CYS A 206 -11.59 18.91 -14.07
N THR A 207 -11.36 19.43 -15.26
CA THR A 207 -11.08 20.84 -15.54
C THR A 207 -12.11 21.32 -16.56
N ILE A 208 -13.06 22.14 -16.10
CA ILE A 208 -14.09 22.76 -16.95
C ILE A 208 -13.90 24.26 -16.99
N ALA A 209 -14.04 24.83 -18.20
CA ALA A 209 -13.67 26.22 -18.47
C ALA A 209 -14.50 27.28 -17.73
N ASN A 210 -15.65 26.92 -17.14
CA ASN A 210 -16.63 27.88 -16.59
C ASN A 210 -17.19 27.49 -15.20
N GLY A 211 -16.61 26.50 -14.51
CA GLY A 211 -17.13 26.02 -13.23
C GLY A 211 -16.31 26.52 -12.04
N ASN A 212 -16.95 27.24 -11.11
CA ASN A 212 -16.45 27.34 -9.73
C ASN A 212 -16.68 25.98 -9.05
N LEU A 213 -15.85 25.00 -9.40
CA LEU A 213 -15.90 23.66 -8.84
C LEU A 213 -15.33 23.66 -7.43
N ILE A 214 -15.92 22.85 -6.55
CA ILE A 214 -15.34 22.56 -5.25
C ILE A 214 -13.95 21.97 -5.48
N ASN A 215 -12.97 22.46 -4.74
CA ASN A 215 -11.55 22.11 -4.87
C ASN A 215 -11.03 22.17 -6.32
N ASN A 216 -11.54 23.10 -7.13
CA ASN A 216 -11.18 23.23 -8.55
C ASN A 216 -11.39 21.94 -9.37
N GLY A 217 -12.28 21.06 -8.92
CA GLY A 217 -12.55 19.78 -9.58
C GLY A 217 -11.48 18.71 -9.33
N CYS A 218 -10.61 18.89 -8.34
CA CYS A 218 -9.73 17.84 -7.84
C CYS A 218 -10.52 16.82 -7.02
N ALA A 219 -10.02 15.58 -6.97
CA ALA A 219 -10.38 14.65 -5.90
C ALA A 219 -9.64 15.08 -4.62
N GLU A 220 -10.33 15.13 -3.49
CA GLU A 220 -9.81 15.36 -2.15
C GLU A 220 -9.72 14.03 -1.43
N ILE A 221 -8.58 13.76 -0.78
CA ILE A 221 -8.28 12.51 -0.12
C ILE A 221 -7.79 12.81 1.29
N ASP A 222 -8.54 12.34 2.27
CA ASP A 222 -8.13 12.32 3.67
C ASP A 222 -7.51 10.96 4.01
N TYR A 223 -6.39 10.98 4.73
CA TYR A 223 -5.72 9.77 5.20
C TYR A 223 -5.43 9.80 6.70
N GLU A 224 -5.38 8.62 7.30
CA GLU A 224 -4.89 8.37 8.66
C GLU A 224 -4.17 7.02 8.68
N ILE A 225 -2.91 7.00 9.14
CA ILE A 225 -2.00 5.85 9.09
C ILE A 225 -1.57 5.46 10.51
N SER A 226 -1.56 4.17 10.79
CA SER A 226 -1.04 3.61 12.04
C SER A 226 -0.50 2.19 11.85
N GLY A 227 0.35 1.75 12.77
CA GLY A 227 0.92 0.41 12.81
C GLY A 227 2.09 0.18 11.83
N VAL A 228 2.86 1.22 11.49
CA VAL A 228 4.04 1.11 10.64
C VAL A 228 5.21 1.99 11.11
N THR A 229 6.42 1.42 11.14
CA THR A 229 7.68 2.18 11.21
C THR A 229 8.36 2.12 9.85
N GLY A 230 8.43 3.23 9.14
CA GLY A 230 8.95 3.25 7.76
C GLY A 230 8.29 4.34 6.92
N GLU A 231 7.84 3.99 5.71
CA GLU A 231 7.30 4.94 4.74
C GLU A 231 5.98 4.47 4.16
N VAL A 232 5.04 5.40 4.01
CA VAL A 232 3.81 5.21 3.23
C VAL A 232 3.77 6.24 2.12
N THR A 233 3.64 5.82 0.87
CA THR A 233 3.66 6.71 -0.29
C THR A 233 2.41 6.56 -1.15
N PHE A 234 1.92 7.69 -1.65
CA PHE A 234 0.65 7.82 -2.37
C PHE A 234 0.90 8.23 -3.82
N ILE A 235 0.40 7.43 -4.76
CA ILE A 235 0.55 7.65 -6.20
C ILE A 235 -0.80 7.52 -6.91
N PRO A 236 -1.26 8.56 -7.62
CA PRO A 236 -2.51 8.47 -8.37
C PRO A 236 -2.34 7.80 -9.74
N TYR A 237 -3.40 7.12 -10.14
CA TYR A 237 -3.67 6.64 -11.50
C TYR A 237 -5.04 7.15 -11.92
N GLY A 238 -5.23 7.35 -13.22
CA GLY A 238 -6.50 7.77 -13.79
C GLY A 238 -7.19 6.65 -14.55
N TYR A 239 -8.47 6.44 -14.29
CA TYR A 239 -9.33 5.56 -15.07
C TYR A 239 -10.20 6.38 -16.04
N ARG A 240 -10.30 5.92 -17.30
CA ARG A 240 -11.25 6.46 -18.29
C ARG A 240 -12.04 5.34 -18.94
N ASP A 241 -13.36 5.48 -18.95
CA ASP A 241 -14.24 4.50 -19.59
C ASP A 241 -14.31 4.71 -21.11
N ILE A 242 -14.45 5.97 -21.57
CA ILE A 242 -14.61 6.32 -23.00
C ILE A 242 -13.57 7.36 -23.49
N PRO A 243 -12.26 7.05 -23.47
CA PRO A 243 -11.23 7.91 -24.03
C PRO A 243 -11.30 7.99 -25.56
N LYS A 244 -10.65 9.01 -26.16
CA LYS A 244 -10.71 9.27 -27.61
C LYS A 244 -9.79 8.39 -28.45
N ASN A 245 -8.51 8.35 -28.09
CA ASN A 245 -7.44 7.73 -28.89
C ASN A 245 -6.83 6.50 -28.20
N ASP A 246 -7.28 6.22 -26.99
CA ASP A 246 -6.77 5.17 -26.13
C ASP A 246 -7.76 4.01 -26.11
N PRO A 247 -7.35 2.80 -25.69
CA PRO A 247 -8.29 1.72 -25.47
C PRO A 247 -9.33 2.15 -24.43
N LYS A 248 -10.57 1.71 -24.60
CA LYS A 248 -11.64 2.02 -23.66
C LYS A 248 -11.45 1.26 -22.35
N GLN A 249 -11.99 1.81 -21.27
CA GLN A 249 -12.10 1.11 -19.98
C GLN A 249 -10.74 0.77 -19.37
N VAL A 250 -9.84 1.73 -19.39
CA VAL A 250 -8.43 1.53 -19.02
C VAL A 250 -8.02 2.41 -17.85
N LEU A 251 -7.17 1.81 -17.02
CA LEU A 251 -6.30 2.53 -16.11
C LEU A 251 -5.08 3.01 -16.89
N GLY A 252 -4.71 4.26 -16.67
CA GLY A 252 -3.54 4.87 -17.26
C GLY A 252 -3.19 6.13 -16.49
N TRP A 253 -2.45 7.05 -17.12
CA TRP A 253 -2.14 8.38 -16.61
C TRP A 253 -1.76 8.38 -15.13
N THR A 254 -0.48 8.29 -14.84
CA THR A 254 0.00 8.31 -13.45
C THR A 254 0.90 9.51 -13.19
N ALA A 255 1.16 9.81 -11.93
CA ALA A 255 2.14 10.83 -11.55
C ALA A 255 3.54 10.52 -12.09
N ALA A 256 4.36 11.54 -12.31
CA ALA A 256 5.77 11.34 -12.64
C ALA A 256 6.53 10.73 -11.45
N SER A 257 7.71 10.16 -11.68
CA SER A 257 8.59 9.69 -10.59
C SER A 257 9.10 10.84 -9.70
N THR A 258 8.96 12.08 -10.16
CA THR A 258 9.32 13.29 -9.41
C THR A 258 8.21 13.81 -8.49
N GLU A 259 7.02 13.22 -8.54
CA GLU A 259 5.85 13.64 -7.75
C GLU A 259 5.38 12.50 -6.84
N GLY A 260 4.66 12.86 -5.78
CA GLY A 260 4.20 11.90 -4.77
C GLY A 260 4.02 12.57 -3.42
N ILE A 261 3.26 11.95 -2.54
CA ILE A 261 3.24 12.27 -1.12
C ILE A 261 3.76 11.05 -0.38
N THR A 262 4.86 11.22 0.35
CA THR A 262 5.45 10.18 1.19
C THR A 262 5.37 10.62 2.65
N VAL A 263 4.86 9.73 3.49
CA VAL A 263 4.73 9.90 4.94
C VAL A 263 5.78 9.03 5.63
N GLU A 264 6.73 9.65 6.32
CA GLU A 264 7.63 8.96 7.23
C GLU A 264 6.88 8.63 8.53
N CYS A 265 6.65 7.34 8.77
CA CYS A 265 5.87 6.85 9.89
C CYS A 265 6.79 6.36 11.01
N THR A 266 6.49 6.77 12.24
CA THR A 266 7.31 6.44 13.43
C THR A 266 6.47 5.82 14.52
N ASP A 267 5.57 4.90 14.15
CA ASP A 267 4.80 4.17 15.15
C ASP A 267 5.77 3.35 15.99
N THR A 268 5.76 3.60 17.30
CA THR A 268 6.58 2.80 18.20
C THR A 268 5.99 1.39 18.20
N PRO A 269 6.78 0.32 17.95
CA PRO A 269 6.25 -1.02 18.06
C PRO A 269 5.65 -1.20 19.46
N VAL A 270 4.36 -1.52 19.52
CA VAL A 270 3.72 -1.90 20.77
C VAL A 270 4.52 -3.08 21.29
N THR A 271 5.29 -2.86 22.35
CA THR A 271 6.00 -3.94 22.99
C THR A 271 4.91 -4.86 23.51
N GLU A 272 4.81 -6.09 22.98
CA GLU A 272 3.96 -7.09 23.60
C GLU A 272 4.28 -7.09 25.10
N PRO A 273 3.26 -7.06 25.99
CA PRO A 273 3.53 -7.18 27.40
C PRO A 273 4.31 -8.47 27.59
N THR A 274 5.59 -8.33 27.98
CA THR A 274 6.47 -9.46 28.23
C THR A 274 5.72 -10.41 29.14
N LYS A 275 5.35 -11.57 28.58
CA LYS A 275 4.72 -12.64 29.35
C LYS A 275 5.70 -12.95 30.47
N SER A 276 5.34 -12.55 31.69
CA SER A 276 6.19 -12.73 32.86
C SER A 276 6.66 -14.19 32.88
N PRO A 277 7.96 -14.48 33.04
CA PRO A 277 8.44 -15.85 33.01
C PRO A 277 7.71 -16.60 34.13
N ILE A 278 6.80 -17.50 33.73
CA ILE A 278 6.18 -18.44 34.65
C ILE A 278 7.33 -19.17 35.32
N SER A 279 7.50 -18.91 36.63
CA SER A 279 8.51 -19.58 37.44
C SER A 279 8.22 -21.08 37.41
N ALA A 280 8.98 -21.81 36.61
CA ALA A 280 8.90 -23.26 36.56
C ALA A 280 9.48 -23.81 37.87
N PHE A 281 8.62 -24.02 38.86
CA PHE A 281 8.95 -24.87 40.00
C PHE A 281 9.10 -26.31 39.48
N LEU A 282 10.35 -26.79 39.43
CA LEU A 282 10.63 -28.22 39.32
C LEU A 282 10.05 -28.93 40.55
N ILE A 283 8.97 -29.68 40.38
CA ILE A 283 8.60 -30.73 41.34
C ILE A 283 9.52 -31.91 41.06
N ILE A 284 10.56 -32.07 41.88
CA ILE A 284 11.36 -33.31 41.90
C ILE A 284 10.48 -34.39 42.51
N ALA A 285 9.84 -35.19 41.67
CA ALA A 285 9.24 -36.46 42.09
C ALA A 285 10.38 -37.43 42.41
N GLY A 286 10.59 -37.69 43.70
CA GLY A 286 11.59 -38.63 44.19
C GLY A 286 11.28 -40.06 43.73
N ILE A 287 12.19 -40.62 42.92
CA ILE A 287 12.34 -42.06 42.75
C ILE A 287 13.09 -42.56 43.98
N MET A 288 12.40 -43.15 44.95
CA MET A 288 13.02 -43.96 45.99
C MET A 288 12.18 -45.22 46.21
N GLY A 289 12.80 -46.35 45.90
CA GLY A 289 12.18 -47.66 45.83
C GLY A 289 11.73 -48.21 47.18
N SER A 290 10.66 -48.99 47.10
CA SER A 290 10.20 -49.89 48.15
C SER A 290 11.17 -51.07 48.28
N ALA A 291 12.05 -51.03 49.27
CA ALA A 291 12.73 -52.21 49.79
C ALA A 291 12.40 -52.34 51.28
N TYR A 292 11.71 -53.44 51.62
CA TYR A 292 11.41 -53.88 52.96
C TYR A 292 12.67 -54.03 53.82
N LEU A 293 12.65 -53.55 55.06
CA LEU A 293 13.30 -54.26 56.17
C LEU A 293 12.55 -54.04 57.49
N VAL A 294 12.15 -55.16 58.06
CA VAL A 294 11.49 -55.33 59.37
C VAL A 294 12.57 -55.44 60.45
N ALA A 295 12.45 -54.72 61.57
CA ALA A 295 12.95 -55.17 62.89
C ALA A 295 12.42 -54.34 64.09
N ARG A 296 11.36 -54.88 64.71
CA ARG A 296 11.03 -55.03 66.16
C ARG A 296 11.49 -54.02 67.26
N ARG A 297 10.47 -53.69 68.08
CA ARG A 297 10.36 -53.63 69.57
C ARG A 297 11.02 -52.48 70.34
N LYS A 298 10.22 -51.68 71.03
CA LYS A 298 9.57 -52.02 72.32
C LYS A 298 8.18 -51.40 72.37
#